data_AF-A0A261FD71-F1
#
_entry.id   AF-A0A261FD71-F1
#
_cell.length_a   1.000
_cell.length_b   1.000
_cell.length_c   1.000
_cell.angle_alpha   90.00
_cell.angle_beta   90.00
_cell.angle_gamma   90.00
#
_symmetry.space_group_name_H-M   'P 1'
#
loop_
_entity.id
_entity.type
_entity.pdbx_description
1 polymer ?
#
loop_
_entity_poly.entity_id
_entity_poly.type
_entity_poly.pdbx_seq_one_letter_code
_entity_poly.pdbx_strand_id
1 'polypeptide(L)'
;MTRYCANRDGNHAGELNVCAPCARRFREALASIMVDTPALLLIANRQAGTGENDHTGIRGRSAHAPLLLREQAWELYCRAEQLVRLAALQCGCPPAVRRTAGIPELARGILKDDKPLLAAPDARLWWRDVVDMAGKVNRAVDPPQTRVAFGACPFCTNGVVWGEPRAHMGACRSCGAEVNRTYVADRLLDRLAKSDRKGTPKQMSDQCAKAGIRLPASTIRTWIHQKRLTPDTNGHVTLRDIAPLLRRRAD
;
A
#
# COMPACT_ATOMS: atom_id res chain seq x y z
N MET A 1 -9.62 -37.08 11.77
CA MET A 1 -9.25 -35.65 11.87
C MET A 1 -8.36 -35.29 10.69
N THR A 2 -8.77 -34.35 9.85
CA THR A 2 -8.03 -33.95 8.65
C THR A 2 -6.99 -32.90 9.03
N ARG A 3 -5.70 -33.24 8.93
CA ARG A 3 -4.60 -32.32 9.23
C ARG A 3 -4.58 -31.17 8.20
N TYR A 4 -4.34 -29.94 8.67
CA TYR A 4 -4.40 -28.73 7.83
C TYR A 4 -3.04 -28.41 7.18
N CYS A 5 -3.06 -28.12 5.88
CA CYS A 5 -1.91 -27.59 5.14
C CYS A 5 -2.39 -26.47 4.20
N ALA A 6 -1.96 -25.24 4.46
CA ALA A 6 -2.29 -24.09 3.60
C ALA A 6 -1.61 -24.15 2.23
N ASN A 7 -0.45 -24.82 2.13
CA ASN A 7 0.35 -24.91 0.92
C ASN A 7 0.06 -26.18 0.08
N ARG A 8 -0.89 -27.04 0.47
CA ARG A 8 -1.22 -28.33 -0.18
C ARG A 8 -0.07 -29.38 -0.25
N ASP A 9 1.09 -29.10 0.33
CA ASP A 9 2.28 -29.98 0.26
C ASP A 9 2.23 -31.26 1.11
N GLY A 10 1.15 -31.53 1.86
CA GLY A 10 0.90 -32.81 2.56
C GLY A 10 1.87 -33.27 3.67
N ASN A 11 3.02 -32.62 3.86
CA ASN A 11 4.04 -33.03 4.84
C ASN A 11 3.66 -32.65 6.27
N HIS A 12 2.91 -33.54 6.92
CA HIS A 12 2.47 -33.39 8.31
C HIS A 12 3.58 -33.76 9.30
N ALA A 13 3.89 -32.87 10.23
CA ALA A 13 4.82 -33.13 11.31
C ALA A 13 4.08 -33.73 12.52
N GLY A 14 4.30 -35.02 12.79
CA GLY A 14 3.99 -35.65 14.08
C GLY A 14 2.55 -35.46 14.60
N GLU A 15 2.44 -35.13 15.89
CA GLU A 15 1.19 -35.01 16.68
C GLU A 15 0.38 -33.72 16.40
N LEU A 16 0.83 -32.85 15.49
CA LEU A 16 0.18 -31.57 15.23
C LEU A 16 -0.98 -31.69 14.23
N ASN A 17 -1.97 -30.82 14.39
CA ASN A 17 -3.09 -30.69 13.46
C ASN A 17 -2.78 -29.75 12.28
N VAL A 18 -1.57 -29.18 12.22
CA VAL A 18 -1.03 -28.41 11.09
C VAL A 18 0.23 -29.05 10.53
N CYS A 19 0.54 -28.83 9.25
CA CYS A 19 1.79 -29.29 8.64
C CYS A 19 3.03 -28.51 9.16
N ALA A 20 4.23 -29.07 8.98
CA ALA A 20 5.47 -28.45 9.47
C ALA A 20 5.72 -27.03 8.91
N PRO A 21 5.50 -26.76 7.60
CA PRO A 21 5.59 -25.41 7.06
C PRO A 21 4.59 -24.42 7.67
N CYS A 22 3.35 -24.85 7.92
CA CYS A 22 2.35 -24.01 8.58
C CYS A 22 2.74 -23.69 10.03
N ALA A 23 3.24 -24.67 10.78
CA ALA A 23 3.75 -24.46 12.14
C ALA A 23 4.91 -23.45 12.16
N ARG A 24 5.84 -23.54 11.22
CA ARG A 24 6.94 -22.57 11.08
C ARG A 24 6.42 -21.15 10.83
N ARG A 25 5.53 -21.00 9.84
CA ARG A 25 4.93 -19.70 9.49
C ARG A 25 4.11 -19.10 10.63
N PHE A 26 3.46 -19.93 11.44
CA PHE A 26 2.77 -19.49 12.65
C PHE A 26 3.74 -18.86 13.65
N ARG A 27 4.86 -19.52 13.93
CA ARG A 27 5.89 -19.00 14.84
C ARG A 27 6.50 -17.71 14.31
N GLU A 28 6.80 -17.65 13.01
CA GLU A 28 7.30 -16.44 12.34
C GLU A 28 6.30 -15.28 12.46
N ALA A 29 5.01 -15.54 12.21
CA ALA A 29 3.95 -14.53 12.36
C ALA A 29 3.83 -14.04 13.81
N LEU A 30 3.88 -14.93 14.80
CA LEU A 30 3.82 -14.57 16.20
C LEU A 30 5.06 -13.77 16.65
N ALA A 31 6.24 -14.13 16.14
CA ALA A 31 7.47 -13.36 16.34
C ALA A 31 7.40 -11.96 15.71
N SER A 32 6.82 -11.83 14.51
CA SER A 32 6.56 -10.53 13.87
C SER A 32 5.59 -9.69 14.70
N ILE A 33 4.49 -10.25 15.21
CA ILE A 33 3.59 -9.52 16.13
C ILE A 33 4.37 -9.02 17.35
N MET A 34 5.21 -9.87 17.97
CA MET A 34 6.04 -9.47 19.12
C MET A 34 6.94 -8.27 18.81
N VAL A 35 7.53 -8.22 17.61
CA VAL A 35 8.47 -7.16 17.18
C VAL A 35 7.75 -5.88 16.77
N ASP A 36 6.66 -6.00 16.01
CA ASP A 36 6.00 -4.86 15.35
C ASP A 36 5.03 -4.13 16.29
N THR A 37 4.44 -4.83 17.26
CA THR A 37 3.39 -4.22 18.09
C THR A 37 3.83 -3.06 19.00
N PRO A 38 5.07 -3.02 19.54
CA PRO A 38 5.60 -1.82 20.18
C PRO A 38 5.59 -0.59 19.27
N ALA A 39 5.98 -0.74 18.00
CA ALA A 39 5.93 0.35 17.02
C ALA A 39 4.49 0.76 16.70
N LEU A 40 3.57 -0.20 16.59
CA LEU A 40 2.14 0.07 16.43
C LEU A 40 1.59 0.90 17.59
N LEU A 41 2.00 0.62 18.84
CA LEU A 41 1.60 1.38 20.01
C LEU A 41 2.10 2.83 19.97
N LEU A 42 3.35 3.06 19.54
CA LEU A 42 3.89 4.41 19.32
C LEU A 42 3.10 5.17 18.24
N ILE A 43 2.72 4.50 17.14
CA ILE A 43 1.87 5.07 16.09
C ILE A 43 0.47 5.42 16.64
N ALA A 44 -0.13 4.50 17.39
CA ALA A 44 -1.43 4.71 18.02
C ALA A 44 -1.43 5.94 18.94
N ASN A 45 -0.35 6.14 19.69
CA ASN A 45 -0.15 7.29 20.58
C ASN A 45 0.34 8.57 19.87
N ARG A 46 0.43 8.58 18.53
CA ARG A 46 1.02 9.68 17.73
C ARG A 46 2.45 10.06 18.11
N GLN A 47 3.17 9.15 18.77
CA GLN A 47 4.58 9.30 19.12
C GLN A 47 5.51 8.91 17.96
N ALA A 48 4.96 8.22 16.94
CA ALA A 48 5.63 7.88 15.69
C ALA A 48 4.68 8.06 14.49
N GLY A 49 5.24 8.38 13.32
CA GLY A 49 4.54 8.40 12.04
C GLY A 49 5.06 7.28 11.13
N THR A 50 4.17 6.69 10.33
CA THR A 50 4.56 5.91 9.15
C THR A 50 4.89 6.92 8.04
N GLY A 51 6.12 6.92 7.56
CA GLY A 51 6.67 7.99 6.72
C GLY A 51 5.84 8.41 5.49
N GLU A 52 6.12 9.64 5.05
CA GLU A 52 5.70 10.35 3.81
C GLU A 52 4.32 11.02 3.71
N ASN A 53 3.30 10.65 4.50
CA ASN A 53 2.00 11.33 4.42
C ASN A 53 1.90 12.67 5.18
N ASP A 54 2.92 13.04 5.96
CA ASP A 54 2.92 14.32 6.71
C ASP A 54 3.29 15.54 5.86
N HIS A 55 3.57 15.39 4.55
CA HIS A 55 4.06 16.51 3.71
C HIS A 55 3.20 16.84 2.48
N THR A 56 2.15 16.07 2.18
CA THR A 56 1.13 16.53 1.21
C THR A 56 0.12 17.40 1.93
N GLY A 57 0.40 18.70 1.98
CA GLY A 57 -0.44 19.74 2.59
C GLY A 57 -1.80 19.95 1.93
N ILE A 58 -2.62 18.91 1.82
CA ILE A 58 -4.07 19.06 1.66
C ILE A 58 -4.62 19.14 3.07
N ARG A 59 -4.70 20.37 3.60
CA ARG A 59 -5.45 20.67 4.82
C ARG A 59 -6.93 20.32 4.59
N GLY A 60 -7.32 19.08 4.87
CA GLY A 60 -8.70 18.81 5.22
C GLY A 60 -9.01 19.61 6.47
N ARG A 61 -9.85 20.65 6.35
CA ARG A 61 -10.43 21.35 7.50
C ARG A 61 -11.30 20.35 8.27
N SER A 62 -10.69 19.56 9.15
CA SER A 62 -11.44 18.91 10.22
C SER A 62 -11.72 19.96 11.28
N ALA A 63 -13.00 20.24 11.53
CA ALA A 63 -13.44 21.12 12.61
C ALA A 63 -13.35 20.46 14.01
N HIS A 64 -12.77 19.26 14.10
CA HIS A 64 -12.67 18.50 15.34
C HIS A 64 -11.24 18.60 15.88
N ALA A 65 -11.13 18.84 17.19
CA ALA A 65 -9.85 18.80 17.89
C ALA A 65 -9.15 17.47 17.56
N PRO A 66 -7.84 17.47 17.21
CA PRO A 66 -7.14 16.25 16.88
C PRO A 66 -7.20 15.29 18.08
N LEU A 67 -7.86 14.14 17.92
CA LEU A 67 -7.91 13.09 18.95
C LEU A 67 -6.49 12.77 19.45
N LEU A 68 -6.32 12.49 20.74
CA LEU A 68 -4.99 12.19 21.31
C LEU A 68 -4.39 10.89 20.72
N LEU A 69 -5.24 10.00 20.18
CA LEU A 69 -4.87 8.72 19.61
C LEU A 69 -5.20 8.65 18.11
N ARG A 70 -4.48 7.80 17.38
CA ARG A 70 -4.90 7.29 16.06
C ARG A 70 -5.82 6.08 16.28
N GLU A 71 -7.14 6.29 16.24
CA GLU A 71 -8.16 5.27 16.58
C GLU A 71 -7.94 3.93 15.88
N GLN A 72 -7.71 3.94 14.56
CA GLN A 72 -7.53 2.70 13.80
C GLN A 72 -6.30 1.88 14.25
N ALA A 73 -5.20 2.56 14.58
CA ALA A 73 -3.99 1.89 15.07
C ALA A 73 -4.19 1.37 16.51
N TRP A 74 -4.93 2.12 17.34
CA TRP A 74 -5.30 1.69 18.69
C TRP A 74 -6.22 0.47 18.68
N GLU A 75 -7.26 0.47 17.84
CA GLU A 75 -8.15 -0.69 17.69
C GLU A 75 -7.40 -1.93 17.21
N LEU A 76 -6.47 -1.76 16.26
CA LEU A 76 -5.63 -2.86 15.79
C LEU A 76 -4.74 -3.40 16.91
N TYR A 77 -4.14 -2.52 17.73
CA TYR A 77 -3.38 -2.92 18.90
C TYR A 77 -4.24 -3.72 19.90
N CYS A 78 -5.44 -3.23 20.25
CA CYS A 78 -6.34 -3.93 21.16
C CYS A 78 -6.76 -5.30 20.63
N ARG A 79 -7.03 -5.43 19.33
CA ARG A 79 -7.35 -6.73 18.71
C ARG A 79 -6.17 -7.69 18.72
N ALA A 80 -4.95 -7.20 18.48
CA ALA A 80 -3.74 -8.01 18.58
C ALA A 80 -3.50 -8.49 20.02
N GLU A 81 -3.70 -7.60 21.00
CA GLU A 81 -3.60 -7.90 22.43
C GLU A 81 -4.56 -9.00 22.84
N GLN A 82 -5.84 -8.85 22.49
CA GLN A 82 -6.87 -9.81 22.81
C GLN A 82 -6.57 -11.19 22.21
N LEU A 83 -6.18 -11.24 20.93
CA LEU A 83 -5.84 -12.48 20.24
C LEU A 83 -4.65 -13.20 20.92
N VAL A 84 -3.56 -12.48 21.16
CA VAL A 84 -2.35 -13.07 21.77
C VAL A 84 -2.61 -13.48 23.21
N ARG A 85 -3.42 -12.74 23.97
CA ARG A 85 -3.80 -13.13 25.33
C ARG A 85 -4.63 -14.40 25.36
N LEU A 86 -5.63 -14.53 24.49
CA LEU A 86 -6.43 -15.76 24.39
C LEU A 86 -5.56 -16.96 23.99
N ALA A 87 -4.64 -16.78 23.04
CA ALA A 87 -3.68 -17.80 22.65
C ALA A 87 -2.75 -18.21 23.80
N ALA A 88 -2.29 -17.24 24.61
CA ALA A 88 -1.44 -17.49 25.76
C ALA A 88 -2.19 -18.23 26.89
N LEU A 89 -3.47 -17.92 27.12
CA LEU A 89 -4.31 -18.67 28.06
C LEU A 89 -4.48 -20.12 27.61
N GLN A 90 -4.71 -20.35 26.31
CA GLN A 90 -4.81 -21.71 25.75
C GLN A 90 -3.52 -22.51 25.90
N CYS A 91 -2.35 -21.85 25.85
CA CYS A 91 -1.06 -22.47 26.11
C CYS A 91 -0.73 -22.61 27.61
N GLY A 92 -1.62 -22.21 28.52
CA GLY A 92 -1.33 -22.23 29.96
C GLY A 92 -0.20 -21.29 30.37
N CYS A 93 0.08 -20.23 29.60
CA CYS A 93 1.18 -19.31 29.87
C CYS A 93 0.91 -18.50 31.16
N PRO A 94 1.75 -18.59 32.21
CA PRO A 94 1.53 -17.87 33.46
C PRO A 94 1.37 -16.35 33.33
N PRO A 95 2.07 -15.65 32.41
CA PRO A 95 1.84 -14.22 32.19
C PRO A 95 0.42 -13.86 31.76
N ALA A 96 -0.33 -14.78 31.14
CA ALA A 96 -1.62 -14.49 30.53
C ALA A 96 -2.71 -14.07 31.54
N VAL A 97 -2.61 -14.51 32.80
CA VAL A 97 -3.53 -14.13 33.87
C VAL A 97 -3.24 -12.73 34.43
N ARG A 98 -2.05 -12.17 34.16
CA ARG A 98 -1.68 -10.84 34.61
C ARG A 98 -2.20 -9.79 33.63
N ARG A 99 -3.02 -8.86 34.13
CA ARG A 99 -3.54 -7.73 33.33
C ARG A 99 -2.43 -6.83 32.77
N THR A 100 -1.27 -6.80 33.41
CA THR A 100 -0.12 -5.97 33.01
C THR A 100 0.79 -6.64 31.97
N ALA A 101 0.60 -7.91 31.67
CA ALA A 101 1.43 -8.61 30.69
C ALA A 101 1.17 -8.07 29.28
N GLY A 102 2.20 -7.51 28.65
CA GLY A 102 2.12 -6.99 27.30
C GLY A 102 2.23 -8.09 26.23
N ILE A 103 1.85 -7.76 25.00
CA ILE A 103 1.94 -8.65 23.84
C ILE A 103 3.32 -9.34 23.71
N PRO A 104 4.48 -8.64 23.84
CA PRO A 104 5.77 -9.29 23.68
C PRO A 104 6.04 -10.40 24.70
N GLU A 105 5.56 -10.24 25.92
CA GLU A 105 5.73 -11.23 26.99
C GLU A 105 4.84 -12.45 26.73
N LEU A 106 3.57 -12.21 26.37
CA LEU A 106 2.60 -13.25 26.06
C LEU A 106 3.03 -14.09 24.84
N ALA A 107 3.44 -13.43 23.75
CA ALA A 107 3.94 -14.06 22.55
C ALA A 107 5.19 -14.92 22.82
N ARG A 108 6.11 -14.42 23.65
CA ARG A 108 7.29 -15.19 24.08
C ARG A 108 6.93 -16.42 24.89
N GLY A 109 5.88 -16.35 25.72
CA GLY A 109 5.33 -17.49 26.45
C GLY A 109 4.83 -18.57 25.50
N ILE A 110 3.99 -18.20 24.53
CA ILE A 110 3.45 -19.11 23.51
C ILE A 110 4.58 -19.74 22.68
N LEU A 111 5.59 -18.95 22.27
CA LEU A 111 6.72 -19.46 21.47
C LEU A 111 7.57 -20.51 22.21
N LYS A 112 7.52 -20.57 23.54
CA LYS A 112 8.22 -21.62 24.32
C LYS A 112 7.48 -22.96 24.27
N ASP A 113 6.15 -22.93 24.23
CA ASP A 113 5.32 -24.13 24.12
C ASP A 113 4.05 -23.84 23.31
N ASP A 114 4.16 -23.97 21.99
CA ASP A 114 3.08 -23.71 21.04
C ASP A 114 2.26 -24.96 20.70
N LYS A 115 2.64 -26.12 21.24
CA LYS A 115 1.95 -27.40 21.01
C LYS A 115 0.47 -27.35 21.40
N PRO A 116 0.06 -26.73 22.52
CA PRO A 116 -1.36 -26.67 22.89
C PRO A 116 -2.24 -25.99 21.83
N LEU A 117 -1.70 -25.04 21.06
CA LEU A 117 -2.43 -24.40 19.95
C LEU A 117 -2.37 -25.22 18.67
N LEU A 118 -1.19 -25.76 18.34
CA LEU A 118 -0.97 -26.44 17.06
C LEU A 118 -1.50 -27.89 17.03
N ALA A 119 -1.70 -28.52 18.19
CA ALA A 119 -2.31 -29.83 18.34
C ALA A 119 -3.82 -29.77 18.67
N ALA A 120 -4.39 -28.58 18.91
CA ALA A 120 -5.81 -28.43 19.20
C ALA A 120 -6.69 -28.73 17.96
N PRO A 121 -7.95 -29.17 18.13
CA PRO A 121 -8.86 -29.41 17.01
C PRO A 121 -9.09 -28.17 16.13
N ASP A 122 -8.99 -26.98 16.71
CA ASP A 122 -9.16 -25.67 16.09
C ASP A 122 -7.83 -25.01 15.66
N ALA A 123 -6.71 -25.76 15.65
CA ALA A 123 -5.38 -25.26 15.28
C ALA A 123 -5.36 -24.47 13.96
N ARG A 124 -6.22 -24.84 13.00
CA ARG A 124 -6.40 -24.11 11.73
C ARG A 124 -6.86 -22.66 11.94
N LEU A 125 -7.79 -22.43 12.87
CA LEU A 125 -8.34 -21.11 13.17
C LEU A 125 -7.26 -20.25 13.84
N TRP A 126 -6.58 -20.79 14.85
CA TRP A 126 -5.44 -20.14 15.48
C TRP A 126 -4.36 -19.75 14.47
N TRP A 127 -4.01 -20.68 13.57
CA TRP A 127 -3.06 -20.40 12.50
C TRP A 127 -3.49 -19.22 11.63
N ARG A 128 -4.73 -19.25 11.13
CA ARG A 128 -5.27 -18.22 10.24
C ARG A 128 -5.27 -16.86 10.93
N ASP A 129 -5.78 -16.81 12.16
CA ASP A 129 -6.03 -15.56 12.86
C ASP A 129 -4.70 -14.89 13.28
N VAL A 130 -3.70 -15.67 13.71
CA VAL A 130 -2.35 -15.14 14.00
C VAL A 130 -1.64 -14.65 12.74
N VAL A 131 -1.69 -15.41 11.64
CA VAL A 131 -1.04 -15.01 10.37
C VAL A 131 -1.71 -13.77 9.76
N ASP A 132 -3.03 -13.69 9.80
CA ASP A 132 -3.77 -12.52 9.34
C ASP A 132 -3.49 -11.29 10.23
N MET A 133 -3.46 -11.46 11.55
CA MET A 133 -3.13 -10.37 12.47
C MET A 133 -1.71 -9.86 12.26
N ALA A 134 -0.72 -10.75 12.14
CA ALA A 134 0.66 -10.37 11.83
C ALA A 134 0.72 -9.55 10.54
N GLY A 135 0.03 -9.98 9.48
CA GLY A 135 -0.05 -9.24 8.23
C GLY A 135 -0.70 -7.85 8.38
N LYS A 136 -1.71 -7.71 9.23
CA LYS A 136 -2.35 -6.40 9.50
C LYS A 136 -1.45 -5.48 10.31
N VAL A 137 -0.82 -5.98 11.37
CA VAL A 137 0.12 -5.23 12.22
C VAL A 137 1.32 -4.79 11.38
N ASN A 138 1.92 -5.70 10.62
CA ASN A 138 3.07 -5.39 9.77
C ASN A 138 2.74 -4.29 8.75
N ARG A 139 1.61 -4.39 8.02
CA ARG A 139 1.17 -3.33 7.08
C ARG A 139 0.85 -2.00 7.76
N ALA A 140 0.50 -2.00 9.05
CA ALA A 140 0.22 -0.76 9.78
C ALA A 140 1.51 -0.09 10.26
N VAL A 141 2.55 -0.85 10.55
CA VAL A 141 3.87 -0.36 11.00
C VAL A 141 4.77 -0.02 9.83
N ASP A 142 4.76 -0.86 8.80
CA ASP A 142 5.50 -0.72 7.55
C ASP A 142 4.52 -0.87 6.36
N PRO A 143 3.80 0.20 6.01
CA PRO A 143 2.85 0.14 4.91
C PRO A 143 3.61 -0.14 3.61
N PRO A 144 3.10 -1.04 2.73
CA PRO A 144 3.72 -1.26 1.44
C PRO A 144 3.79 0.08 0.71
N GLN A 145 4.99 0.44 0.24
CA GLN A 145 5.21 1.69 -0.47
C GLN A 145 4.14 1.88 -1.55
N THR A 146 3.46 3.03 -1.50
CA THR A 146 2.41 3.38 -2.44
C THR A 146 3.02 3.52 -3.84
N ARG A 147 2.91 2.47 -4.65
CA ARG A 147 3.35 2.55 -6.04
C ARG A 147 2.42 3.47 -6.82
N VAL A 148 2.99 4.42 -7.53
CA VAL A 148 2.28 5.28 -8.47
C VAL A 148 2.60 4.86 -9.90
N ALA A 149 1.62 4.99 -10.79
CA ALA A 149 1.86 4.82 -12.21
C ALA A 149 2.60 6.05 -12.73
N PHE A 150 3.79 5.84 -13.33
CA PHE A 150 4.50 6.90 -14.05
C PHE A 150 3.88 7.16 -15.42
N GLY A 151 3.34 6.12 -16.06
CA GLY A 151 2.68 6.20 -17.38
C GLY A 151 2.85 4.93 -18.21
N ALA A 152 2.49 5.02 -19.49
CA ALA A 152 2.63 3.90 -20.43
C ALA A 152 4.11 3.57 -20.71
N CYS A 153 4.44 2.29 -20.77
CA CYS A 153 5.79 1.81 -21.06
C CYS A 153 6.21 2.19 -22.49
N PRO A 154 7.42 2.73 -22.70
CA PRO A 154 7.91 3.05 -24.04
C PRO A 154 8.41 1.83 -24.82
N PHE A 155 8.62 0.69 -24.16
CA PHE A 155 9.23 -0.51 -24.75
C PHE A 155 8.21 -1.60 -25.11
N CYS A 156 6.97 -1.55 -24.58
CA CYS A 156 5.93 -2.51 -24.92
C CYS A 156 4.56 -1.86 -25.04
N THR A 157 3.70 -2.44 -25.88
CA THR A 157 2.42 -1.82 -26.30
C THR A 157 1.41 -1.67 -25.17
N ASN A 158 1.38 -2.64 -24.23
CA ASN A 158 0.35 -2.72 -23.18
C ASN A 158 0.95 -2.62 -21.76
N GLY A 159 2.15 -2.07 -21.62
CA GLY A 159 2.82 -1.93 -20.33
C GLY A 159 2.48 -0.62 -19.62
N VAL A 160 2.40 -0.67 -18.29
CA VAL A 160 2.42 0.51 -17.42
C VAL A 160 3.66 0.44 -16.53
N VAL A 161 4.38 1.56 -16.42
CA VAL A 161 5.53 1.73 -15.54
C VAL A 161 5.04 2.17 -14.17
N TRP A 162 5.42 1.41 -13.14
CA TRP A 162 5.09 1.69 -11.75
C TRP A 162 6.37 1.93 -10.95
N GLY A 163 6.35 2.92 -10.07
CA GLY A 163 7.46 3.23 -9.17
C GLY A 163 6.97 3.87 -7.89
N GLU A 164 7.88 4.13 -6.95
CA GLU A 164 7.55 4.89 -5.74
C GLU A 164 7.25 6.37 -6.08
N PRO A 165 6.50 7.12 -5.24
CA PRO A 165 6.05 8.47 -5.55
C PRO A 165 7.19 9.45 -5.85
N ARG A 166 8.38 9.23 -5.25
CA ARG A 166 9.58 10.05 -5.41
C ARG A 166 10.71 9.36 -6.17
N ALA A 167 10.51 8.12 -6.61
CA ALA A 167 11.53 7.42 -7.39
C ALA A 167 11.67 8.03 -8.80
N HIS A 168 12.91 8.07 -9.28
CA HIS A 168 13.23 8.44 -10.66
C HIS A 168 13.11 7.25 -11.61
N MET A 169 13.15 6.02 -11.08
CA MET A 169 13.07 4.78 -11.84
C MET A 169 11.80 4.01 -11.45
N GLY A 170 11.15 3.41 -12.43
CA GLY A 170 10.02 2.52 -12.22
C GLY A 170 10.14 1.30 -13.12
N ALA A 171 9.44 0.23 -12.78
CA ALA A 171 9.44 -1.01 -13.54
C ALA A 171 8.14 -1.15 -14.33
N CYS A 172 8.25 -1.59 -15.58
CA CYS A 172 7.10 -1.99 -16.36
C CYS A 172 6.56 -3.33 -15.85
N ARG A 173 5.27 -3.38 -15.50
CA ARG A 173 4.62 -4.63 -15.05
C ARG A 173 4.59 -5.73 -16.11
N SER A 174 4.55 -5.36 -17.40
CA SER A 174 4.34 -6.32 -18.49
C SER A 174 5.64 -6.87 -19.08
N CYS A 175 6.66 -6.01 -19.26
CA CYS A 175 7.93 -6.41 -19.87
C CYS A 175 9.13 -6.38 -18.91
N GLY A 176 8.94 -5.96 -17.66
CA GLY A 176 9.99 -5.89 -16.65
C GLY A 176 11.02 -4.77 -16.84
N ALA A 177 10.95 -4.00 -17.95
CA ALA A 177 11.91 -2.94 -18.22
C ALA A 177 11.91 -1.88 -17.12
N GLU A 178 13.10 -1.53 -16.63
CA GLU A 178 13.31 -0.36 -15.79
C GLU A 178 13.33 0.90 -16.65
N VAL A 179 12.50 1.87 -16.29
CA VAL A 179 12.28 3.07 -17.08
C VAL A 179 12.35 4.29 -16.18
N ASN A 180 13.14 5.27 -16.60
CA ASN A 180 13.19 6.56 -15.95
C ASN A 180 11.84 7.29 -16.10
N ARG A 181 11.34 7.88 -15.00
CA ARG A 181 10.09 8.62 -14.94
C ARG A 181 10.03 9.77 -15.93
N THR A 182 11.12 10.53 -16.06
CA THR A 182 11.22 11.65 -17.00
C THR A 182 11.13 11.14 -18.43
N TYR A 183 11.79 10.02 -18.74
CA TYR A 183 11.71 9.40 -20.06
C TYR A 183 10.29 8.93 -20.43
N VAL A 184 9.52 8.41 -19.46
CA VAL A 184 8.09 8.06 -19.66
C VAL A 184 7.28 9.32 -19.99
N ALA A 185 7.51 10.43 -19.26
CA ALA A 185 6.83 11.70 -19.48
C ALA A 185 7.21 12.32 -20.85
N ASP A 186 8.49 12.33 -21.21
CA ASP A 186 8.96 12.86 -22.50
C ASP A 186 8.39 12.10 -23.68
N ARG A 187 8.40 10.75 -23.62
CA ARG A 187 7.80 9.90 -24.65
C ARG A 187 6.29 10.07 -24.78
N LEU A 188 5.62 10.42 -23.68
CA LEU A 188 4.21 10.78 -23.72
C LEU A 188 4.00 12.12 -24.42
N LEU A 189 4.80 13.14 -24.06
CA LEU A 189 4.74 14.46 -24.68
C LEU A 189 5.10 14.42 -26.17
N ASP A 190 6.08 13.62 -26.57
CA ASP A 190 6.42 13.38 -27.99
C ASP A 190 5.26 12.77 -28.78
N ARG A 191 4.53 11.82 -28.18
CA ARG A 191 3.34 11.23 -28.81
C ARG A 191 2.22 12.27 -28.96
N LEU A 192 2.01 13.11 -27.96
CA LEU A 192 1.04 14.20 -28.03
C LEU A 192 1.44 15.24 -29.08
N ALA A 193 2.72 15.58 -29.18
CA ALA A 193 3.25 16.52 -30.17
C ALA A 193 3.06 16.05 -31.61
N LYS A 194 3.00 14.73 -31.83
CA LYS A 194 2.76 14.11 -33.15
C LYS A 194 1.27 13.86 -33.44
N SER A 195 0.37 14.21 -32.52
CA SER A 195 -1.07 13.95 -32.68
C SER A 195 -1.76 15.11 -33.37
N ASP A 196 -2.38 14.83 -34.52
CA ASP A 196 -3.25 15.79 -35.24
C ASP A 196 -4.67 15.85 -34.66
N ARG A 197 -4.90 15.26 -33.49
CA ARG A 197 -6.21 15.24 -32.86
C ARG A 197 -6.60 16.66 -32.43
N LYS A 198 -7.71 17.14 -32.98
CA LYS A 198 -8.31 18.44 -32.66
C LYS A 198 -9.58 18.26 -31.82
N GLY A 199 -9.89 19.25 -31.02
CA GLY A 199 -11.18 19.30 -30.33
C GLY A 199 -11.29 20.47 -29.38
N THR A 200 -12.42 20.55 -28.69
CA THR A 200 -12.67 21.58 -27.68
C THR A 200 -11.69 21.44 -26.50
N PRO A 201 -11.46 22.51 -25.72
CA PRO A 201 -10.64 22.45 -24.51
C PRO A 201 -11.05 21.33 -23.53
N LYS A 202 -12.35 21.01 -23.45
CA LYS A 202 -12.84 19.89 -22.62
C LYS A 202 -12.39 18.53 -23.18
N GLN A 203 -12.60 18.31 -24.48
CA GLN A 203 -12.16 17.07 -25.12
C GLN A 203 -10.64 16.90 -25.04
N MET A 204 -9.86 17.97 -25.17
CA MET A 204 -8.40 17.91 -25.07
C MET A 204 -7.92 17.64 -23.64
N SER A 205 -8.58 18.22 -22.64
CA SER A 205 -8.38 17.87 -21.22
C SER A 205 -8.61 16.37 -20.98
N ASP A 206 -9.70 15.81 -21.49
CA ASP A 206 -10.03 14.39 -21.33
C ASP A 206 -9.03 13.48 -22.05
N GLN A 207 -8.52 13.89 -23.22
CA GLN A 207 -7.47 13.15 -23.94
C GLN A 207 -6.14 13.18 -23.17
N CYS A 208 -5.76 14.33 -22.60
CA CYS A 208 -4.60 14.42 -21.72
C CYS A 208 -4.75 13.50 -20.50
N ALA A 209 -5.95 13.44 -19.90
CA ALA A 209 -6.22 12.56 -18.77
C ALA A 209 -6.10 11.07 -19.14
N LYS A 210 -6.58 10.66 -20.32
CA LYS A 210 -6.38 9.29 -20.85
C LYS A 210 -4.90 8.96 -21.07
N ALA A 211 -4.11 9.97 -21.41
CA ALA A 211 -2.66 9.87 -21.51
C ALA A 211 -1.95 9.88 -20.13
N GLY A 212 -2.66 10.13 -19.02
CA GLY A 212 -2.09 10.22 -17.67
C GLY A 212 -1.65 11.64 -17.27
N ILE A 213 -1.94 12.66 -18.08
CA ILE A 213 -1.63 14.07 -17.78
C ILE A 213 -2.89 14.78 -17.26
N ARG A 214 -2.82 15.27 -16.02
CA ARG A 214 -3.91 16.07 -15.43
C ARG A 214 -3.83 17.52 -15.90
N LEU A 215 -4.51 17.84 -16.99
CA LEU A 215 -4.63 19.20 -17.54
C LEU A 215 -6.08 19.68 -17.51
N PRO A 216 -6.47 20.58 -16.59
CA PRO A 216 -7.84 21.11 -16.55
C PRO A 216 -8.22 21.90 -17.81
N ALA A 217 -9.44 21.75 -18.29
CA ALA A 217 -9.96 22.52 -19.42
C ALA A 217 -9.93 24.05 -19.19
N SER A 218 -10.03 24.50 -17.93
CA SER A 218 -9.86 25.91 -17.57
C SER A 218 -8.47 26.42 -17.92
N THR A 219 -7.42 25.64 -17.67
CA THR A 219 -6.04 26.00 -18.02
C THR A 219 -5.86 26.18 -19.53
N ILE A 220 -6.46 25.29 -20.33
CA ILE A 220 -6.42 25.41 -21.80
C ILE A 220 -7.12 26.71 -22.25
N ARG A 221 -8.28 27.05 -21.66
CA ARG A 221 -8.97 28.32 -21.94
C ARG A 221 -8.13 29.54 -21.53
N THR A 222 -7.43 29.48 -20.40
CA THR A 222 -6.50 30.54 -19.99
C THR A 222 -5.38 30.72 -21.00
N TRP A 223 -4.82 29.64 -21.56
CA TRP A 223 -3.80 29.74 -22.59
C TRP A 223 -4.30 30.35 -23.89
N ILE A 224 -5.56 30.07 -24.27
CA ILE A 224 -6.22 30.72 -25.40
C ILE A 224 -6.36 32.22 -25.13
N HIS A 225 -6.86 32.61 -23.95
CA HIS A 225 -7.02 34.01 -23.56
C HIS A 225 -5.67 34.76 -23.52
N GLN A 226 -4.61 34.10 -23.07
CA GLN A 226 -3.24 34.63 -23.07
C GLN A 226 -2.57 34.62 -24.46
N LYS A 227 -3.27 34.23 -25.53
CA LYS A 227 -2.75 34.09 -26.89
C LYS A 227 -1.54 33.14 -27.00
N ARG A 228 -1.43 32.19 -26.07
CA ARG A 228 -0.42 31.11 -26.09
C ARG A 228 -0.88 29.91 -26.91
N LEU A 229 -2.20 29.79 -27.13
CA LEU A 229 -2.83 28.84 -28.05
C LEU A 229 -3.76 29.62 -28.98
N THR A 230 -3.71 29.30 -30.27
CA THR A 230 -4.63 29.88 -31.25
C THR A 230 -5.65 28.81 -31.64
N PRO A 231 -6.93 28.95 -31.22
CA PRO A 231 -7.96 28.03 -31.64
C PRO A 231 -8.30 28.23 -33.13
N ASP A 232 -8.83 27.19 -33.77
CA ASP A 232 -9.40 27.31 -35.10
C ASP A 232 -10.73 28.10 -35.09
N THR A 233 -11.32 28.31 -36.27
CA THR A 233 -12.60 29.00 -36.44
C THR A 233 -13.75 28.40 -35.64
N ASN A 234 -13.65 27.13 -35.23
CA ASN A 234 -14.64 26.41 -34.43
C ASN A 234 -14.29 26.37 -32.92
N GLY A 235 -13.23 27.06 -32.50
CA GLY A 235 -12.79 27.05 -31.10
C GLY A 235 -12.01 25.80 -30.70
N HIS A 236 -11.55 24.98 -31.66
CA HIS A 236 -10.78 23.79 -31.38
C HIS A 236 -9.28 24.07 -31.30
N VAL A 237 -8.60 23.29 -30.46
CA VAL A 237 -7.14 23.29 -30.33
C VAL A 237 -6.61 21.89 -30.55
N THR A 238 -5.33 21.78 -30.91
CA THR A 238 -4.69 20.49 -31.18
C THR A 238 -3.84 20.03 -30.01
N LEU A 239 -3.67 18.70 -29.85
CA LEU A 239 -2.72 18.16 -28.87
C LEU A 239 -1.27 18.56 -29.20
N ARG A 240 -0.96 18.71 -30.49
CA ARG A 240 0.33 19.21 -30.97
C ARG A 240 0.66 20.60 -30.43
N ASP A 241 -0.30 21.52 -30.40
CA ASP A 241 -0.08 22.88 -29.89
C ASP A 241 -0.05 22.94 -28.35
N ILE A 242 -0.71 22.00 -27.69
CA ILE A 242 -0.72 21.87 -26.22
C ILE A 242 0.61 21.32 -25.69
N ALA A 243 1.24 20.37 -26.38
CA ALA A 243 2.43 19.66 -25.89
C ALA A 243 3.62 20.58 -25.53
N PRO A 244 3.98 21.62 -26.31
CA PRO A 244 5.03 22.57 -25.94
C PRO A 244 4.72 23.35 -24.65
N LEU A 245 3.45 23.66 -24.39
CA LEU A 245 3.04 24.39 -23.18
C LEU A 245 3.08 23.52 -21.93
N LEU A 246 2.90 22.20 -22.11
CA LEU A 246 3.09 21.23 -21.04
C LEU A 246 4.57 21.05 -20.67
N ARG A 247 5.48 21.05 -21.67
CA ARG A 247 6.94 21.00 -21.41
C ARG A 247 7.41 22.16 -20.54
N ARG A 248 7.05 23.40 -20.93
CA ARG A 248 7.40 24.62 -20.18
C ARG A 248 6.77 24.72 -18.78
N ARG A 249 5.85 23.82 -18.43
CA ARG A 249 5.23 23.76 -17.09
C ARG A 249 5.89 22.70 -16.21
N ALA A 250 6.57 21.74 -16.82
CA ALA A 250 7.29 20.68 -16.12
C ALA A 250 8.72 21.12 -15.75
N ASP A 251 9.30 22.06 -16.51
CA ASP A 251 10.50 22.84 -16.17
C ASP A 251 10.20 23.87 -15.05
#